data_AF-A0AAN6JKC3-F1
#
_entry.id   AF-A0AAN6JKC3-F1
#
_cell.length_a   1.000
_cell.length_b   1.000
_cell.length_c   1.000
_cell.angle_alpha   90.00
_cell.angle_beta   90.00
_cell.angle_gamma   90.00
#
_symmetry.space_group_name_H-M   'P 1'
#
loop_
_entity.id
_entity.type
_entity.pdbx_description
1 polymer ?
#
loop_
_entity_poly.entity_id
_entity_poly.type
_entity_poly.pdbx_seq_one_letter_code
_entity_poly.pdbx_strand_id
1 'polypeptide(L)'
;MLQLYKDLDLEIPEGVEVTLHSRMATVKGPRGELTKVRISAGLGLRHMWASGGSGCGRLWNMRDSHSGCGAQSNGQRFSSAADVRHMQMDIRLIKGPKGQKLKFIVWHGGRKHVACLRTAKAVFANMITGVTVGFQYKMRAVYAHFPINIIVAGDGRSAEIRNFLGEKRVRNVQMRKGVTISEDKAQKDQVLVEGNDIEEVSQSAADLHGQCLVKNKDIRKFLDGIYCSAKGPIVQAEN
;
A
#
# COMPACT_ATOMS: atom_id res chain seq x y z
N MET A 1 8.84 21.18 23.91
CA MET A 1 9.94 21.96 23.30
C MET A 1 9.93 21.74 21.80
N LEU A 2 9.93 22.82 21.01
CA LEU A 2 10.06 22.76 19.55
C LEU A 2 11.53 22.55 19.20
N GLN A 3 11.82 21.60 18.30
CA GLN A 3 13.17 21.45 17.77
C GLN A 3 13.34 22.40 16.59
N LEU A 4 14.34 23.28 16.67
CA LEU A 4 14.59 24.29 15.64
C LEU A 4 14.99 23.65 14.30
N TYR A 5 15.82 22.61 14.35
CA TYR A 5 16.30 21.88 13.18
C TYR A 5 16.46 20.41 13.51
N LYS A 6 15.93 19.55 12.64
CA LYS A 6 16.21 18.11 12.67
C LYS A 6 16.28 17.56 11.26
N ASP A 7 17.34 16.81 10.99
CA ASP A 7 17.55 16.11 9.74
C ASP A 7 17.74 14.61 9.94
N LEU A 8 17.54 13.89 8.83
CA LEU A 8 17.73 12.46 8.73
C LEU A 8 18.11 12.10 7.31
N ASP A 9 19.17 11.31 7.17
CA ASP A 9 19.70 10.90 5.88
C ASP A 9 19.34 9.43 5.57
N LEU A 10 19.14 9.15 4.29
CA LEU A 10 18.96 7.80 3.73
C LEU A 10 19.90 7.65 2.54
N GLU A 11 20.73 6.61 2.57
CA GLU A 11 21.66 6.28 1.50
C GLU A 11 20.97 5.44 0.44
N ILE A 12 21.19 5.77 -0.84
CA ILE A 12 20.61 5.05 -1.97
C ILE A 12 21.68 4.08 -2.51
N PRO A 13 21.38 2.77 -2.63
CA PRO A 13 22.30 1.79 -3.20
C PRO A 13 22.49 1.99 -4.71
N GLU A 14 23.58 1.44 -5.25
CA GLU A 14 23.89 1.51 -6.68
C GLU A 14 22.80 0.81 -7.53
N GLY A 15 22.51 1.35 -8.72
CA GLY A 15 21.47 0.81 -9.61
C GLY A 15 20.04 1.28 -9.32
N VAL A 16 19.85 2.19 -8.36
CA VAL A 16 18.55 2.81 -8.06
C VAL A 16 18.60 4.30 -8.37
N GLU A 17 17.68 4.77 -9.21
CA GLU A 17 17.52 6.19 -9.52
C GLU A 17 16.30 6.76 -8.80
N VAL A 18 16.50 7.85 -8.06
CA VAL A 18 15.41 8.56 -7.39
C VAL A 18 15.23 9.93 -8.01
N THR A 19 14.02 10.20 -8.50
CA THR A 19 13.63 11.54 -8.96
C THR A 19 12.62 12.15 -7.99
N LEU A 20 12.86 13.40 -7.61
CA LEU A 20 11.97 14.18 -6.74
C LEU A 20 11.36 15.30 -7.58
N HIS A 21 10.04 15.24 -7.79
CA HIS A 21 9.28 16.31 -8.41
C HIS A 21 8.36 16.92 -7.36
N SER A 22 8.72 18.10 -6.86
CA SER A 22 8.10 18.70 -5.66
C SER A 22 8.20 17.75 -4.47
N ARG A 23 7.08 17.20 -4.00
CA ARG A 23 7.05 16.19 -2.93
C ARG A 23 6.84 14.76 -3.45
N MET A 24 6.62 14.57 -4.76
CA MET A 24 6.44 13.25 -5.34
C MET A 24 7.80 12.60 -5.57
N ALA A 25 7.92 11.35 -5.13
CA ALA A 25 9.11 10.55 -5.36
C ALA A 25 8.83 9.42 -6.33
N THR A 26 9.67 9.33 -7.35
CA THR A 26 9.72 8.17 -8.23
C THR A 26 11.04 7.47 -8.00
N VAL A 27 10.96 6.19 -7.64
CA VAL A 27 12.12 5.32 -7.47
C VAL A 27 12.11 4.33 -8.62
N LYS A 28 13.19 4.30 -9.38
CA LYS A 28 13.41 3.38 -10.50
C LYS A 28 14.56 2.45 -10.16
N GLY A 29 14.48 1.23 -10.66
CA GLY A 29 15.53 0.24 -10.52
C GLY A 29 15.16 -1.04 -11.24
N PRO A 30 15.85 -2.16 -10.95
CA PRO A 30 15.89 -3.30 -11.85
C PRO A 30 14.54 -4.01 -12.01
N ARG A 31 13.68 -4.04 -10.98
CA ARG A 31 12.37 -4.71 -11.03
C ARG A 31 11.22 -3.82 -11.49
N GLY A 32 11.49 -2.57 -11.81
CA GLY A 32 10.50 -1.62 -12.31
C GLY A 32 10.54 -0.26 -11.64
N GLU A 33 9.44 0.47 -11.76
CA GLU A 33 9.31 1.84 -11.27
C GLU A 33 8.19 1.93 -10.24
N LEU A 34 8.47 2.55 -9.10
CA LEU A 34 7.48 2.89 -8.09
C LEU A 34 7.37 4.41 -7.98
N THR A 35 6.23 4.93 -8.39
CA THR A 35 5.81 6.31 -8.14
C THR A 35 4.97 6.31 -6.87
N LYS A 36 5.41 7.01 -5.82
CA LYS A 36 4.62 7.14 -4.60
C LYS A 36 4.33 8.60 -4.31
N VAL A 37 3.04 8.89 -4.22
CA VAL A 37 2.49 10.23 -4.02
C VAL A 37 1.97 10.40 -2.57
N ARG A 38 1.81 9.31 -1.80
CA ARG A 38 1.27 9.38 -0.43
C ARG A 38 2.33 9.09 0.62
N ILE A 39 2.70 10.11 1.39
CA ILE A 39 3.28 9.93 2.72
C ILE A 39 2.42 10.76 3.67
N SER A 40 1.32 10.17 4.14
CA SER A 40 0.44 10.82 5.11
C SER A 40 0.96 10.56 6.52
N ALA A 41 1.64 11.52 7.13
CA ALA A 41 1.59 11.63 8.58
C ALA A 41 0.38 12.50 8.93
N GLY A 42 -0.64 11.88 9.50
CA GLY A 42 -1.86 12.53 9.99
C GLY A 42 -1.55 13.70 10.93
N LEU A 43 -1.46 14.91 10.41
CA LEU A 43 -1.48 16.17 11.16
C LEU A 43 -2.54 17.07 10.55
N GLY A 44 -3.80 16.69 10.77
CA GLY A 44 -4.95 17.51 10.43
C GLY A 44 -4.90 18.82 11.20
N LEU A 45 -4.41 19.87 10.56
CA LEU A 45 -4.70 21.26 10.92
C LEU A 45 -5.50 21.83 9.77
N ARG A 46 -6.82 21.61 9.81
CA ARG A 46 -7.76 22.43 9.03
C ARG A 46 -7.72 23.82 9.63
N HIS A 47 -7.05 24.76 8.96
CA HIS A 47 -7.36 26.17 9.13
C HIS A 47 -8.74 26.40 8.53
N MET A 48 -9.72 26.55 9.41
CA MET A 48 -11.06 26.98 9.07
C MET A 48 -10.98 28.48 8.77
N TRP A 49 -10.85 28.84 7.49
CA TRP A 49 -11.22 30.18 7.05
C TRP A 49 -12.74 30.24 7.04
N ALA A 50 -13.30 30.78 8.12
CA ALA A 50 -14.66 31.29 8.14
C ALA A 50 -14.68 32.59 7.34
N SER A 51 -14.73 32.49 6.00
CA SER A 51 -15.23 33.60 5.20
C SER A 51 -16.74 33.67 5.43
N GLY A 52 -17.15 34.78 6.05
CA GLY A 52 -18.52 35.07 6.43
C GLY A 52 -19.53 34.79 5.33
N GLY A 53 -20.64 34.20 5.76
CA GLY A 53 -21.80 33.98 4.91
C GLY A 53 -22.43 35.29 4.49
N SER A 54 -22.85 35.34 3.23
CA SER A 54 -24.11 35.98 2.87
C SER A 54 -24.67 35.27 1.65
N GLY A 55 -25.93 34.88 1.73
CA GLY A 55 -26.77 34.86 0.54
C GLY A 55 -27.16 33.50 -0.03
N CYS A 56 -28.45 33.24 0.13
CA CYS A 56 -29.34 32.66 -0.87
C CYS A 56 -29.42 31.12 -0.94
N GLY A 57 -30.36 30.60 -0.16
CA GLY A 57 -30.95 29.30 -0.42
C GLY A 57 -31.71 29.27 -1.75
N ARG A 58 -31.81 28.07 -2.30
CA ARG A 58 -32.97 27.62 -3.06
C ARG A 58 -32.98 26.09 -3.11
N LEU A 59 -33.98 25.51 -2.43
CA LEU A 59 -34.52 24.19 -2.75
C LEU A 59 -34.89 24.15 -4.23
N TRP A 60 -34.53 23.07 -4.93
CA TRP A 60 -35.36 22.48 -5.98
C TRP A 60 -35.10 20.96 -6.03
N ASN A 61 -36.09 20.21 -5.56
CA ASN A 61 -36.35 18.85 -6.04
C ASN A 61 -37.09 19.00 -7.37
N MET A 62 -36.67 18.31 -8.43
CA MET A 62 -37.62 17.81 -9.42
C MET A 62 -37.03 16.67 -10.26
N ARG A 63 -37.87 15.65 -10.41
CA ARG A 63 -37.72 14.45 -11.21
C ARG A 63 -37.79 14.76 -12.72
N ASP A 64 -37.36 13.73 -13.45
CA ASP A 64 -37.69 13.39 -14.84
C ASP A 64 -36.97 14.15 -15.95
N SER A 65 -36.13 13.42 -16.70
CA SER A 65 -36.48 13.02 -18.07
C SER A 65 -35.33 12.25 -18.73
N HIS A 66 -35.70 11.14 -19.36
CA HIS A 66 -34.85 10.42 -20.31
C HIS A 66 -34.54 11.31 -21.52
N SER A 67 -33.26 11.53 -21.78
CA SER A 67 -32.74 11.80 -23.12
C SER A 67 -31.33 11.26 -23.21
N GLY A 68 -31.15 10.25 -24.07
CA GLY A 68 -29.84 9.66 -24.34
C GLY A 68 -28.87 10.71 -24.86
N CYS A 69 -27.69 10.76 -24.25
CA CYS A 69 -26.56 11.50 -24.78
C CYS A 69 -25.39 10.51 -24.88
N GLY A 70 -24.93 10.34 -26.11
CA GLY A 70 -24.00 9.30 -26.53
C GLY A 70 -22.67 9.31 -25.78
N ALA A 71 -22.14 8.09 -25.62
CA ALA A 71 -20.77 7.85 -25.25
C ALA A 71 -19.83 8.50 -26.28
N GLN A 72 -19.12 9.54 -25.85
CA GLN A 72 -17.76 9.77 -26.29
C GLN A 72 -16.87 9.56 -25.07
N SER A 73 -16.35 8.34 -24.96
CA SER A 73 -15.32 7.96 -24.02
C SER A 73 -14.00 8.62 -24.44
N ASN A 74 -13.87 9.92 -24.19
CA ASN A 74 -12.55 10.52 -24.09
C ASN A 74 -11.92 9.95 -22.83
N GLY A 75 -10.99 9.02 -23.04
CA GLY A 75 -10.17 8.40 -22.02
C GLY A 75 -9.40 9.45 -21.24
N GLN A 76 -10.04 9.99 -20.20
CA GLN A 76 -9.33 10.59 -19.10
C GLN A 76 -8.60 9.44 -18.41
N ARG A 77 -7.33 9.32 -18.79
CA ARG A 77 -6.32 8.58 -18.03
C ARG A 77 -6.41 9.11 -16.60
N PHE A 78 -7.14 8.42 -15.73
CA PHE A 78 -7.06 8.62 -14.30
C PHE A 78 -5.68 8.14 -13.87
N SER A 79 -4.66 8.96 -14.12
CA SER A 79 -3.39 8.85 -13.41
C SER A 79 -3.73 9.21 -11.97
N SER A 80 -3.78 8.20 -11.11
CA SER A 80 -3.94 8.35 -9.67
C SER A 80 -2.73 9.11 -9.09
N ALA A 81 -2.71 10.43 -9.27
CA ALA A 81 -1.78 11.35 -8.65
C ALA A 81 -2.34 11.74 -7.27
N ALA A 82 -1.99 10.97 -6.24
CA ALA A 82 -2.52 11.11 -4.88
C ALA A 82 -1.56 11.91 -3.96
N ASP A 83 -1.67 13.24 -3.98
CA ASP A 83 -0.85 14.29 -3.32
C ASP A 83 -0.10 13.99 -1.98
N VAL A 84 1.16 14.45 -1.91
CA VAL A 84 2.09 14.36 -0.75
C VAL A 84 2.00 15.60 0.16
N ARG A 85 0.91 16.39 0.04
CA ARG A 85 0.83 17.75 0.63
C ARG A 85 0.76 17.77 2.15
N HIS A 86 0.53 16.63 2.80
CA HIS A 86 0.18 16.59 4.22
C HIS A 86 1.36 16.76 5.19
N MET A 87 2.59 16.44 4.80
CA MET A 87 3.76 16.59 5.66
C MET A 87 4.60 17.80 5.24
N GLN A 88 4.76 18.77 6.15
CA GLN A 88 5.56 19.96 5.91
C GLN A 88 7.05 19.69 6.21
N MET A 89 7.68 18.90 5.35
CA MET A 89 9.11 18.62 5.41
C MET A 89 9.79 18.90 4.08
N ASP A 90 11.06 19.25 4.13
CA ASP A 90 11.91 19.41 2.95
C ASP A 90 12.61 18.09 2.67
N ILE A 91 12.49 17.61 1.43
CA ILE A 91 13.19 16.42 0.96
C ILE A 91 14.18 16.89 -0.12
N ARG A 92 15.46 16.60 0.09
CA ARG A 92 16.53 16.99 -0.85
C ARG A 92 17.28 15.75 -1.30
N LEU A 93 17.50 15.65 -2.60
CA LEU A 93 18.44 14.69 -3.17
C LEU A 93 19.81 15.36 -3.20
N ILE A 94 20.75 14.86 -2.40
CA ILE A 94 22.13 15.32 -2.37
C ILE A 94 22.96 14.30 -3.18
N LYS A 95 23.51 14.76 -4.29
CA LYS A 95 24.46 14.00 -5.10
C LYS A 95 25.86 14.33 -4.60
N GLY A 96 26.51 13.40 -3.92
CA GLY A 96 27.89 13.54 -3.47
C GLY A 96 28.85 12.70 -4.34
N PRO A 97 30.16 12.95 -4.26
CA PRO A 97 31.18 12.15 -4.97
C PRO A 97 31.23 10.68 -4.51
N LYS A 98 30.68 10.36 -3.32
CA LYS A 98 30.65 9.02 -2.72
C LYS A 98 29.27 8.33 -2.81
N GLY A 99 28.31 8.90 -3.54
CA GLY A 99 26.96 8.31 -3.72
C GLY A 99 25.79 9.30 -3.61
N GLN A 100 24.59 8.80 -3.90
CA GLN A 100 23.33 9.57 -3.80
C GLN A 100 22.72 9.40 -2.40
N LYS A 101 22.35 10.51 -1.76
CA LYS A 101 21.68 10.50 -0.45
C LYS A 101 20.39 11.32 -0.48
N LEU A 102 19.34 10.80 0.15
CA LEU A 102 18.11 11.53 0.42
C LEU A 102 18.17 12.12 1.82
N LYS A 103 18.05 13.45 1.90
CA LYS A 103 18.04 14.20 3.14
C LYS A 103 16.63 14.70 3.43
N PHE A 104 16.09 14.31 4.58
CA PHE A 104 14.81 14.77 5.10
C PHE A 104 15.06 15.81 6.18
N ILE A 105 14.47 17.00 6.05
CA ILE A 105 14.70 18.13 6.96
C ILE A 105 13.35 18.64 7.47
N VAL A 106 13.26 18.84 8.78
CA VAL A 106 12.17 19.55 9.43
C VAL A 106 12.73 20.74 10.20
N TRP A 107 12.13 21.90 9.96
CA TRP A 107 12.38 23.14 10.69
C TRP A 107 11.26 23.36 11.71
N HIS A 108 11.62 23.84 12.90
CA HIS A 108 10.68 24.20 13.97
C HIS A 108 9.62 23.10 14.25
N GLY A 109 10.06 21.85 14.31
CA GLY A 109 9.19 20.69 14.49
C GLY A 109 8.83 20.45 15.95
N GLY A 110 7.52 20.31 16.24
CA GLY A 110 7.07 19.67 17.47
C GLY A 110 7.36 18.18 17.49
N ARG A 111 7.23 17.51 18.65
CA ARG A 111 7.52 16.08 18.83
C ARG A 111 6.85 15.18 17.78
N LYS A 112 5.59 15.47 17.42
CA LYS A 112 4.83 14.71 16.41
C LYS A 112 5.42 14.90 15.00
N HIS A 113 5.85 16.11 14.67
CA HIS A 113 6.39 16.42 13.35
C HIS A 113 7.78 15.82 13.15
N VAL A 114 8.62 15.81 14.19
CA VAL A 114 9.92 15.13 14.18
C VAL A 114 9.77 13.62 13.97
N ALA A 115 8.72 13.00 14.52
CA ALA A 115 8.45 11.58 14.29
C ALA A 115 8.16 11.26 12.80
N CYS A 116 7.60 12.21 12.05
CA CYS A 116 7.31 12.06 10.63
C CYS A 116 8.57 11.89 9.76
N LEU A 117 9.74 12.39 10.21
CA LEU A 117 11.00 12.19 9.50
C LEU A 117 11.34 10.70 9.38
N ARG A 118 11.13 9.93 10.45
CA ARG A 118 11.40 8.49 10.46
C ARG A 118 10.41 7.72 9.61
N THR A 119 9.13 8.13 9.59
CA THR A 119 8.13 7.50 8.72
C THR A 119 8.46 7.74 7.25
N ALA A 120 8.86 8.95 6.88
CA ALA A 120 9.30 9.25 5.53
C ALA A 120 10.51 8.38 5.14
N LYS A 121 11.57 8.36 5.96
CA LYS A 121 12.74 7.50 5.71
C LYS A 121 12.35 6.03 5.53
N ALA A 122 11.47 5.50 6.37
CA ALA A 122 11.03 4.10 6.29
C ALA A 122 10.26 3.81 4.99
N VAL A 123 9.38 4.72 4.57
CA VAL A 123 8.63 4.57 3.30
C VAL A 123 9.59 4.52 2.12
N PHE A 124 10.58 5.42 2.06
CA PHE A 124 11.57 5.42 0.99
C PHE A 124 12.48 4.18 1.04
N ALA A 125 12.90 3.76 2.23
CA ALA A 125 13.68 2.53 2.38
C ALA A 125 12.91 1.31 1.84
N ASN A 126 11.61 1.21 2.13
CA ASN A 126 10.75 0.15 1.62
C ASN A 126 10.53 0.23 0.09
N MET A 127 10.46 1.44 -0.48
CA MET A 127 10.39 1.60 -1.93
C MET A 127 11.67 1.13 -2.61
N ILE A 128 12.83 1.46 -2.04
CA ILE A 128 14.13 1.03 -2.57
C ILE A 128 14.23 -0.49 -2.52
N THR A 129 13.92 -1.13 -1.38
CA THR A 129 13.96 -2.59 -1.25
C THR A 129 12.92 -3.29 -2.14
N GLY A 130 11.76 -2.67 -2.35
CA GLY A 130 10.73 -3.17 -3.26
C GLY A 130 11.16 -3.21 -4.73
N VAL A 131 11.92 -2.21 -5.17
CA VAL A 131 12.39 -2.12 -6.57
C VAL A 131 13.66 -2.94 -6.81
N THR A 132 14.49 -3.16 -5.79
CA THR A 132 15.69 -3.99 -5.90
C THR A 132 15.38 -5.47 -5.74
N VAL A 133 14.73 -5.84 -4.63
CA VAL A 133 14.57 -7.23 -4.22
C VAL A 133 13.11 -7.72 -4.39
N GLY A 134 12.15 -6.84 -4.14
CA GLY A 134 10.71 -7.16 -4.13
C GLY A 134 10.27 -7.84 -2.83
N PHE A 135 8.96 -7.86 -2.56
CA PHE A 135 8.38 -8.41 -1.34
C PHE A 135 7.58 -9.68 -1.61
N GLN A 136 7.78 -10.70 -0.77
CA GLN A 136 7.06 -11.96 -0.78
C GLN A 136 6.48 -12.25 0.61
N TYR A 137 5.17 -12.46 0.67
CA TYR A 137 4.47 -12.85 1.89
C TYR A 137 4.02 -14.31 1.74
N LYS A 138 4.47 -15.16 2.65
CA LYS A 138 4.07 -16.56 2.73
C LYS A 138 2.81 -16.64 3.59
N MET A 139 1.71 -17.08 3.01
CA MET A 139 0.40 -17.22 3.65
C MET A 139 0.08 -18.71 3.79
N ARG A 140 -0.23 -19.18 4.99
CA ARG A 140 -0.55 -20.57 5.27
C ARG A 140 -2.02 -20.73 5.65
N ALA A 141 -2.71 -21.66 5.01
CA ALA A 141 -4.04 -22.07 5.44
C ALA A 141 -3.92 -23.04 6.63
N VAL A 142 -4.57 -22.69 7.73
CA VAL A 142 -4.66 -23.50 8.95
C VAL A 142 -6.10 -23.97 9.10
N TYR A 143 -6.27 -25.27 9.33
CA TYR A 143 -7.57 -25.89 9.48
C TYR A 143 -7.48 -27.05 10.48
N ALA A 144 -8.56 -27.32 11.22
CA ALA A 144 -8.64 -28.48 12.10
C ALA A 144 -9.22 -29.73 11.41
N HIS A 145 -10.37 -29.58 10.73
CA HIS A 145 -11.11 -30.73 10.19
C HIS A 145 -11.47 -30.55 8.72
N PHE A 146 -12.04 -29.40 8.34
CA PHE A 146 -12.41 -29.12 6.95
C PHE A 146 -11.20 -28.52 6.21
N PRO A 147 -10.63 -29.22 5.20
CA PRO A 147 -9.51 -28.68 4.44
C PRO A 147 -9.96 -27.46 3.62
N ILE A 148 -9.17 -26.39 3.68
CA ILE A 148 -9.44 -25.14 2.97
C ILE A 148 -8.77 -25.21 1.60
N ASN A 149 -9.55 -25.03 0.53
CA ASN A 149 -9.01 -25.00 -0.83
C ASN A 149 -8.89 -23.54 -1.28
N ILE A 150 -7.68 -23.15 -1.69
CA ILE A 150 -7.41 -21.84 -2.30
C ILE A 150 -7.13 -22.11 -3.78
N ILE A 151 -7.95 -21.54 -4.65
CA ILE A 151 -7.80 -21.65 -6.10
C ILE A 151 -7.38 -20.28 -6.61
N VAL A 152 -6.18 -20.19 -7.17
CA VAL A 152 -5.72 -18.98 -7.83
C VAL A 152 -6.26 -18.97 -9.26
N ALA A 153 -6.93 -17.88 -9.67
CA ALA A 153 -7.36 -17.71 -11.06
C ALA A 153 -6.14 -17.51 -11.97
N GLY A 154 -6.24 -17.93 -13.24
CA GLY A 154 -5.11 -17.90 -14.19
C GLY A 154 -4.44 -16.53 -14.39
N ASP A 155 -5.16 -15.44 -14.12
CA ASP A 155 -4.62 -14.08 -14.18
C ASP A 155 -3.74 -13.70 -12.98
N GLY A 156 -3.65 -14.55 -11.95
CA GLY A 156 -2.87 -14.34 -10.73
C GLY A 156 -3.35 -13.19 -9.84
N ARG A 157 -4.51 -12.59 -10.16
CA ARG A 157 -5.08 -11.39 -9.50
C ARG A 157 -6.31 -11.67 -8.65
N SER A 158 -6.91 -12.84 -8.76
CA SER A 158 -8.05 -13.24 -7.93
C SER A 158 -7.85 -14.62 -7.35
N ALA A 159 -8.19 -14.78 -6.08
CA ALA A 159 -8.19 -16.05 -5.39
C ALA A 159 -9.60 -16.40 -4.93
N GLU A 160 -10.00 -17.64 -5.18
CA GLU A 160 -11.23 -18.21 -4.66
C GLU A 160 -10.92 -19.14 -3.48
N ILE A 161 -11.56 -18.89 -2.35
CA ILE A 161 -11.44 -19.71 -1.15
C ILE A 161 -12.72 -20.51 -1.02
N ARG A 162 -12.57 -21.84 -0.96
CA ARG A 162 -13.67 -22.81 -0.88
C ARG A 162 -13.55 -23.65 0.39
N ASN A 163 -14.69 -24.15 0.86
CA ASN A 163 -14.79 -25.08 1.98
C ASN A 163 -14.28 -24.53 3.33
N PHE A 164 -14.24 -23.20 3.51
CA PHE A 164 -13.88 -22.60 4.79
C PHE A 164 -14.92 -22.94 5.85
N LEU A 165 -14.51 -23.57 6.97
CA LEU A 165 -15.39 -24.08 8.03
C LEU A 165 -16.52 -25.02 7.54
N GLY A 166 -16.40 -25.59 6.33
CA GLY A 166 -17.46 -26.38 5.70
C GLY A 166 -18.61 -25.55 5.09
N GLU A 167 -18.43 -24.25 4.90
CA GLU A 167 -19.40 -23.41 4.20
C GLU A 167 -19.46 -23.75 2.70
N LYS A 168 -20.68 -23.80 2.14
CA LYS A 168 -20.89 -23.93 0.68
C LYS A 168 -20.60 -22.65 -0.10
N ARG A 169 -20.45 -21.51 0.59
CA ARG A 169 -20.21 -20.21 -0.03
C ARG A 169 -18.76 -20.09 -0.50
N VAL A 170 -18.56 -19.75 -1.76
CA VAL A 170 -17.24 -19.39 -2.29
C VAL A 170 -16.93 -17.94 -1.93
N ARG A 171 -15.73 -17.69 -1.39
CA ARG A 171 -15.25 -16.35 -1.06
C ARG A 171 -14.22 -15.95 -2.12
N ASN A 172 -14.51 -14.90 -2.89
CA ASN A 172 -13.60 -14.38 -3.91
C ASN A 172 -12.84 -13.17 -3.34
N VAL A 173 -11.52 -13.16 -3.52
CA VAL A 173 -10.63 -12.09 -3.11
C VAL A 173 -9.90 -11.56 -4.33
N GLN A 174 -10.15 -10.30 -4.68
CA GLN A 174 -9.39 -9.61 -5.71
C GLN A 174 -8.18 -8.91 -5.09
N MET A 175 -7.02 -9.12 -5.70
CA MET A 175 -5.76 -8.50 -5.30
C MET A 175 -5.70 -7.05 -5.74
N ARG A 176 -4.84 -6.29 -5.05
CA ARG A 176 -4.55 -4.92 -5.41
C ARG A 176 -3.62 -4.82 -6.64
N LYS A 177 -3.43 -3.60 -7.12
CA LYS A 177 -2.66 -3.34 -8.34
C LYS A 177 -1.19 -3.73 -8.16
N GLY A 178 -0.66 -4.50 -9.11
CA GLY A 178 0.76 -4.86 -9.15
C GLY A 178 1.15 -5.96 -8.15
N VAL A 179 0.17 -6.66 -7.58
CA VAL A 179 0.36 -7.82 -6.71
C VAL A 179 -0.09 -9.08 -7.45
N THR A 180 0.72 -10.13 -7.35
CA THR A 180 0.45 -11.45 -7.93
C THR A 180 0.37 -12.50 -6.83
N ILE A 181 -0.51 -13.47 -7.01
CA ILE A 181 -0.63 -14.64 -6.15
C ILE A 181 -0.11 -15.85 -6.90
N SER A 182 0.67 -16.68 -6.22
CA SER A 182 1.05 -18.01 -6.71
C SER A 182 0.89 -19.05 -5.61
N GLU A 183 0.53 -20.27 -6.00
CA GLU A 183 0.55 -21.42 -5.10
C GLU A 183 2.01 -21.87 -4.90
N ASP A 184 2.36 -22.22 -3.67
CA ASP A 184 3.71 -22.74 -3.38
C ASP A 184 3.78 -24.23 -3.76
N LYS A 185 4.80 -24.60 -4.55
CA LYS A 185 5.05 -26.01 -4.90
C LYS A 185 5.79 -26.75 -3.79
N ALA A 186 6.55 -26.04 -2.96
CA ALA A 186 7.41 -26.65 -1.95
C ALA A 186 6.62 -27.07 -0.70
N GLN A 187 5.56 -26.33 -0.36
CA GLN A 187 4.80 -26.54 0.85
C GLN A 187 3.30 -26.59 0.55
N LYS A 188 2.65 -27.68 0.97
CA LYS A 188 1.20 -27.83 0.84
C LYS A 188 0.44 -26.76 1.63
N ASP A 189 -0.70 -26.32 1.09
CA ASP A 189 -1.65 -25.39 1.70
C ASP A 189 -1.04 -24.00 2.00
N GLN A 190 -0.02 -23.63 1.22
CA GLN A 190 0.66 -22.34 1.29
C GLN A 190 0.52 -21.57 -0.03
N VAL A 191 0.29 -20.27 0.11
CA VAL A 191 0.14 -19.33 -0.99
C VAL A 191 1.16 -18.21 -0.81
N LEU A 192 1.76 -17.79 -1.92
CA LEU A 192 2.74 -16.73 -1.99
C LEU A 192 2.06 -15.49 -2.57
N VAL A 193 2.15 -14.38 -1.85
CA VAL A 193 1.69 -13.07 -2.32
C VAL A 193 2.93 -12.23 -2.62
N GLU A 194 3.10 -11.86 -3.88
CA GLU A 194 4.30 -11.21 -4.39
C GLU A 194 3.97 -9.84 -4.98
N GLY A 195 4.88 -8.89 -4.81
CA GLY A 195 4.76 -7.58 -5.44
C GLY A 195 5.92 -6.65 -5.08
N ASN A 196 5.94 -5.49 -5.73
CA ASN A 196 7.00 -4.51 -5.55
C ASN A 196 6.69 -3.49 -4.44
N ASP A 197 5.41 -3.15 -4.20
CA ASP A 197 5.01 -2.23 -3.11
C ASP A 197 4.52 -3.02 -1.88
N ILE A 198 5.18 -2.82 -0.74
CA ILE A 198 4.82 -3.45 0.53
C ILE A 198 3.40 -3.12 1.00
N GLU A 199 2.89 -1.92 0.71
CA GLU A 199 1.55 -1.52 1.15
C GLU A 199 0.48 -2.32 0.42
N GLU A 200 0.59 -2.44 -0.90
CA GLU A 200 -0.36 -3.20 -1.70
C GLU A 200 -0.27 -4.71 -1.44
N VAL A 201 0.95 -5.25 -1.27
CA VAL A 201 1.18 -6.66 -0.92
C VAL A 201 0.58 -6.97 0.45
N SER A 202 0.86 -6.14 1.45
CA SER A 202 0.36 -6.35 2.81
C SER A 202 -1.15 -6.19 2.91
N GLN A 203 -1.73 -5.23 2.20
CA GLN A 203 -3.18 -5.05 2.17
C GLN A 203 -3.87 -6.22 1.46
N SER A 204 -3.28 -6.73 0.37
CA SER A 204 -3.80 -7.90 -0.32
C SER A 204 -3.76 -9.17 0.56
N ALA A 205 -2.68 -9.36 1.32
CA ALA A 205 -2.58 -10.42 2.31
C ALA A 205 -3.59 -10.25 3.47
N ALA A 206 -3.83 -9.02 3.91
CA ALA A 206 -4.84 -8.71 4.92
C ALA A 206 -6.27 -8.97 4.40
N ASP A 207 -6.54 -8.67 3.14
CA ASP A 207 -7.84 -8.91 2.49
C ASP A 207 -8.11 -10.44 2.41
N LEU A 208 -7.09 -11.28 2.14
CA LEU A 208 -7.20 -12.75 2.21
C LEU A 208 -7.56 -13.24 3.62
N HIS A 209 -6.84 -12.76 4.64
CA HIS A 209 -7.12 -13.13 6.03
C HIS A 209 -8.50 -12.63 6.50
N GLY A 210 -8.85 -11.39 6.16
CA GLY A 210 -10.12 -10.76 6.55
C GLY A 210 -11.33 -11.48 5.96
N GLN A 211 -11.18 -12.06 4.77
CA GLN A 211 -12.21 -12.91 4.17
C GLN A 211 -12.31 -14.28 4.83
N CYS A 212 -11.35 -14.72 5.64
CA CYS A 212 -11.36 -16.00 6.36
C CYS A 212 -11.59 -15.85 7.88
N LEU A 213 -12.35 -14.82 8.29
CA LEU A 213 -12.67 -14.63 9.70
C LEU A 213 -13.86 -15.52 10.12
N VAL A 214 -13.68 -16.21 11.25
CA VAL A 214 -14.73 -16.96 11.93
C VAL A 214 -15.71 -15.99 12.60
N LYS A 215 -17.01 -16.19 12.39
CA LYS A 215 -18.08 -15.39 13.02
C LYS A 215 -18.97 -16.26 13.90
N ASN A 216 -19.55 -15.67 14.94
CA ASN A 216 -20.54 -16.30 15.83
C ASN A 216 -20.07 -17.60 16.50
N LYS A 217 -18.75 -17.80 16.68
CA LYS A 217 -18.13 -18.94 17.36
C LYS A 217 -16.94 -18.45 18.20
N ASP A 218 -16.47 -19.25 19.17
CA ASP A 218 -15.27 -18.91 19.96
C ASP A 218 -14.00 -19.04 19.10
N ILE A 219 -13.39 -17.90 18.80
CA ILE A 219 -12.17 -17.77 17.99
C ILE A 219 -10.94 -18.44 18.62
N ARG A 220 -10.96 -18.77 19.93
CA ARG A 220 -9.83 -19.43 20.60
C ARG A 220 -9.81 -20.93 20.36
N LYS A 221 -10.96 -21.52 20.03
CA LYS A 221 -11.09 -22.94 19.71
C LYS A 221 -11.12 -23.17 18.20
N PHE A 222 -11.75 -22.27 17.45
CA PHE A 222 -11.79 -22.31 15.99
C PHE A 222 -10.72 -21.37 15.42
N LEU A 223 -9.50 -21.90 15.31
CA LEU A 223 -8.32 -21.20 14.77
C LEU A 223 -8.18 -21.39 13.24
N ASP A 224 -9.26 -21.80 12.58
CA ASP A 224 -9.28 -22.00 11.12
C ASP A 224 -9.18 -20.65 10.42
N GLY A 225 -8.26 -20.53 9.47
CA GLY A 225 -7.98 -19.26 8.81
C GLY A 225 -6.77 -19.31 7.89
N ILE A 226 -6.48 -18.21 7.21
CA ILE A 226 -5.27 -18.05 6.39
C ILE A 226 -4.40 -16.99 7.05
N TYR A 227 -3.21 -17.37 7.49
CA TYR A 227 -2.32 -16.50 8.27
C TYR A 227 -0.99 -16.26 7.56
N CYS A 228 -0.37 -15.10 7.80
CA CYS A 228 0.98 -14.82 7.33
C CYS A 228 1.99 -15.62 8.17
N SER A 229 2.70 -16.56 7.56
CA SER A 229 3.72 -17.37 8.22
C SER A 229 5.08 -16.67 8.22
N ALA A 230 5.49 -16.10 7.09
CA ALA A 230 6.76 -15.41 6.95
C ALA A 230 6.65 -14.24 5.96
N LYS A 231 7.50 -13.23 6.19
CA LYS A 231 7.69 -12.10 5.29
C LYS A 231 9.14 -12.12 4.84
N GLY A 232 9.36 -12.10 3.54
CA GLY A 232 10.69 -12.17 2.98
C GLY A 232 10.81 -11.41 1.66
N PRO A 233 12.03 -11.28 1.15
CA PRO A 233 12.27 -10.83 -0.21
C PRO A 233 11.93 -11.92 -1.25
N ILE A 234 11.63 -11.51 -2.49
CA ILE A 234 11.45 -12.45 -3.61
C ILE A 234 12.82 -13.00 -4.07
N VAL A 235 13.79 -12.11 -4.33
CA VAL A 235 15.16 -12.52 -4.63
C VAL A 235 15.89 -12.71 -3.30
N GLN A 236 16.21 -13.94 -2.96
CA GLN A 236 17.11 -14.19 -1.84
C GLN A 236 18.52 -13.84 -2.34
N ALA A 237 19.21 -12.91 -1.66
CA ALA A 237 20.65 -12.75 -1.89
C ALA A 237 21.28 -14.09 -1.51
N GLU A 238 21.85 -14.79 -2.49
CA GLU A 238 22.64 -15.99 -2.26
C GLU A 238 23.82 -15.57 -1.36
N ASN A 239 23.78 -16.02 -0.11
CA ASN A 239 24.88 -15.89 0.84
C ASN A 239 25.85 -17.06 0.65
#